data_AF-A0A3P6RAH7-F1
#
_entry.id   AF-A0A3P6RAH7-F1
#
_cell.length_a   1.000
_cell.length_b   1.000
_cell.length_c   1.000
_cell.angle_alpha   90.00
_cell.angle_beta   90.00
_cell.angle_gamma   90.00
#
_symmetry.space_group_name_H-M   'P 1'
#
loop_
_entity.id
_entity.type
_entity.pdbx_description
1 polymer ?
#
loop_
_entity_poly.entity_id
_entity_poly.type
_entity_poly.pdbx_seq_one_letter_code
_entity_poly.pdbx_strand_id
1 'polypeptide(L)'
;MTESTEDLKADGNRFFQQGRYQEAIDAYSKAIIRNPHVSTYFTNRALCHMNAYYFGGRAAIQLGNYNEAIRLITKAKELASTQKMNFGDEIHAQMRLARREKFRMEEEKRIKEEGELQAYLRR
;
A
#
# COMPACT_ATOMS: atom_id res chain seq x y z
N MET A 1 -14.69 30.54 10.58
CA MET A 1 -15.57 29.44 10.18
C MET A 1 -14.96 28.16 10.71
N THR A 2 -15.53 27.56 11.75
CA THR A 2 -15.09 26.26 12.26
C THR A 2 -15.83 25.18 11.48
N GLU A 3 -15.14 24.49 10.59
CA GLU A 3 -15.68 23.30 9.91
C GLU A 3 -16.17 22.31 10.96
N SER A 4 -17.41 21.79 10.79
CA SER A 4 -17.95 20.79 11.70
C SER A 4 -17.18 19.48 11.54
N THR A 5 -17.09 18.69 12.61
CA THR A 5 -16.50 17.33 12.54
C THR A 5 -17.26 16.42 11.58
N GLU A 6 -18.53 16.72 11.32
CA GLU A 6 -19.35 16.02 10.33
C GLU A 6 -18.97 16.38 8.90
N ASP A 7 -18.66 17.65 8.63
CA ASP A 7 -18.19 18.13 7.34
C ASP A 7 -16.82 17.49 7.00
N LEU A 8 -15.89 17.51 7.97
CA LEU A 8 -14.57 16.87 7.81
C LEU A 8 -14.67 15.37 7.54
N LYS A 9 -15.65 14.69 8.15
CA LYS A 9 -15.95 13.28 7.87
C LYS A 9 -16.49 13.09 6.46
N ALA A 10 -17.41 13.96 6.03
CA ALA A 10 -17.99 13.91 4.69
C ALA A 10 -16.90 14.15 3.61
N ASP A 11 -16.01 15.11 3.84
CA ASP A 11 -14.86 15.37 2.97
C ASP A 11 -13.91 14.18 2.93
N GLY A 12 -13.58 13.58 4.08
CA GLY A 12 -12.78 12.37 4.17
C GLY A 12 -13.39 11.20 3.35
N ASN A 13 -14.70 11.01 3.43
CA ASN A 13 -15.42 10.02 2.63
C ASN A 13 -15.36 10.35 1.13
N ARG A 14 -15.50 11.62 0.76
CA ARG A 14 -15.42 12.06 -0.64
C ARG A 14 -14.03 11.80 -1.22
N PHE A 15 -12.97 12.15 -0.49
CA PHE A 15 -11.59 11.88 -0.92
C PHE A 15 -11.30 10.37 -1.00
N PHE A 16 -11.84 9.58 -0.08
CA PHE A 16 -11.72 8.13 -0.12
C PHE A 16 -12.35 7.53 -1.39
N GLN A 17 -13.54 7.98 -1.77
CA GLN A 17 -14.19 7.55 -3.02
C GLN A 17 -13.42 7.97 -4.27
N GLN A 18 -12.71 9.10 -4.23
CA GLN A 18 -11.85 9.58 -5.32
C GLN A 18 -10.49 8.86 -5.38
N GLY A 19 -10.20 7.94 -4.45
CA GLY A 19 -8.88 7.28 -4.34
C GLY A 19 -7.77 8.19 -3.80
N ARG A 20 -8.10 9.39 -3.31
CA ARG A 20 -7.17 10.38 -2.76
C ARG A 20 -6.94 10.11 -1.28
N TYR A 21 -6.31 8.98 -0.98
CA TYR A 21 -6.18 8.47 0.40
C TYR A 21 -5.39 9.40 1.33
N GLN A 22 -4.38 10.11 0.82
CA GLN A 22 -3.57 11.03 1.63
C GLN A 22 -4.41 12.20 2.18
N GLU A 23 -5.23 12.81 1.32
CA GLU A 23 -6.09 13.93 1.74
C GLU A 23 -7.25 13.44 2.61
N ALA A 24 -7.75 12.23 2.39
CA ALA A 24 -8.69 11.59 3.29
C ALA A 24 -8.09 11.41 4.70
N ILE A 25 -6.83 10.96 4.80
CA ILE A 25 -6.11 10.83 6.09
C ILE A 25 -6.02 12.17 6.80
N ASP A 26 -5.70 13.25 6.08
CA ASP A 26 -5.58 14.59 6.64
C ASP A 26 -6.93 15.10 7.15
N ALA A 27 -8.00 14.91 6.38
CA ALA A 27 -9.36 15.27 6.77
C ALA A 27 -9.81 14.51 8.03
N TYR A 28 -9.60 13.19 8.09
CA TYR A 28 -9.91 12.40 9.29
C TYR A 28 -9.03 12.79 10.49
N SER A 29 -7.77 13.14 10.27
CA SER A 29 -6.88 13.58 11.35
C SER A 29 -7.32 14.93 11.92
N LYS A 30 -7.77 15.87 11.07
CA LYS A 30 -8.42 17.11 11.52
C LYS A 30 -9.69 16.83 12.32
N ALA A 31 -10.53 15.88 11.88
CA ALA A 31 -11.74 15.49 12.60
C ALA A 31 -11.42 14.91 14.00
N ILE A 32 -10.38 14.07 14.10
CA ILE A 32 -9.90 13.50 15.37
C ILE A 32 -9.41 14.59 16.32
N ILE A 33 -8.66 15.58 15.84
CA ILE A 33 -8.16 16.69 16.68
C ILE A 33 -9.33 17.50 17.26
N ARG A 34 -10.41 17.67 16.49
CA ARG A 34 -11.60 18.42 16.92
C ARG A 34 -12.48 17.63 17.87
N ASN A 35 -12.72 16.35 17.58
CA ASN A 35 -13.50 15.46 18.44
C ASN A 35 -12.85 14.08 18.53
N PRO A 36 -12.00 13.86 19.55
CA PRO A 36 -11.32 12.58 19.77
C PRO A 36 -12.24 11.45 20.24
N HIS A 37 -13.48 11.74 20.64
CA HIS A 37 -14.38 10.73 21.24
C HIS A 37 -15.03 9.80 20.20
N VAL A 38 -14.98 10.17 18.92
CA VAL A 38 -15.61 9.40 17.84
C VAL A 38 -14.62 8.38 17.28
N SER A 39 -14.82 7.11 17.66
CA SER A 39 -13.98 5.98 17.22
C SER A 39 -13.97 5.78 15.70
N THR A 40 -15.08 6.10 15.00
CA THR A 40 -15.23 5.92 13.55
C THR A 40 -14.14 6.62 12.74
N TYR A 41 -13.65 7.79 13.19
CA TYR A 41 -12.59 8.51 12.49
C TYR A 41 -11.27 7.75 12.48
N PHE A 42 -10.96 7.05 13.57
CA PHE A 42 -9.75 6.23 13.67
C PHE A 42 -9.82 5.02 12.74
N THR A 43 -10.97 4.33 12.70
CA THR A 43 -11.20 3.19 11.80
C THR A 43 -11.12 3.61 10.34
N ASN A 44 -11.79 4.70 9.97
CA ASN A 44 -11.76 5.21 8.59
C ASN A 44 -10.36 5.68 8.18
N ARG A 45 -9.62 6.33 9.08
CA ARG A 45 -8.22 6.72 8.83
C ARG A 45 -7.32 5.50 8.65
N ALA A 46 -7.49 4.46 9.47
CA ALA A 46 -6.74 3.21 9.34
C ALA A 46 -7.03 2.53 7.98
N LEU A 47 -8.29 2.52 7.54
CA LEU A 47 -8.69 2.02 6.24
C LEU A 47 -8.05 2.82 5.09
N CYS A 48 -7.96 4.15 5.22
CA CYS A 48 -7.28 4.99 4.23
C CYS A 48 -5.78 4.67 4.15
N HIS A 49 -5.09 4.56 5.28
CA HIS A 49 -3.67 4.18 5.30
C HIS A 49 -3.45 2.82 4.65
N MET A 50 -4.26 1.84 5.01
CA MET A 50 -4.13 0.49 4.46
C MET A 50 -4.33 0.48 2.94
N ASN A 51 -5.36 1.16 2.43
CA ASN A 51 -5.58 1.28 0.99
C ASN A 51 -4.43 2.01 0.29
N ALA A 52 -3.93 3.11 0.87
CA ALA A 52 -2.78 3.84 0.34
C ALA A 52 -1.55 2.92 0.18
N TYR A 53 -1.23 2.12 1.19
CA TYR A 53 -0.11 1.17 1.11
C TYR A 53 -0.37 0.05 0.09
N TYR A 54 -1.59 -0.47 0.02
CA TYR A 54 -1.96 -1.52 -0.95
C TYR A 54 -1.82 -1.03 -2.39
N PHE A 55 -2.43 0.11 -2.73
CA PHE A 55 -2.34 0.69 -4.08
C PHE A 55 -0.94 1.18 -4.40
N GLY A 56 -0.21 1.77 -3.44
CA GLY A 56 1.20 2.13 -3.59
C GLY A 56 2.07 0.92 -3.87
N GLY A 57 1.85 -0.18 -3.15
CA GLY A 57 2.52 -1.46 -3.39
C GLY A 57 2.24 -2.03 -4.79
N ARG A 58 0.98 -2.01 -5.22
CA ARG A 58 0.60 -2.43 -6.58
C ARG A 58 1.26 -1.57 -7.66
N ALA A 59 1.28 -0.26 -7.49
CA ALA A 59 1.98 0.65 -8.41
C ALA A 59 3.48 0.36 -8.45
N ALA A 60 4.11 0.10 -7.30
CA ALA A 60 5.53 -0.26 -7.22
C ALA A 60 5.86 -1.57 -7.94
N ILE A 61 4.95 -2.57 -7.93
CA ILE A 61 5.10 -3.79 -8.75
C ILE A 61 5.16 -3.43 -10.24
N GLN A 62 4.26 -2.58 -10.72
CA GLN A 62 4.22 -2.18 -12.14
C GLN A 62 5.46 -1.39 -12.56
N LEU A 63 6.07 -0.65 -11.63
CA LEU A 63 7.31 0.09 -11.86
C LEU A 63 8.58 -0.79 -11.76
N GLY A 64 8.45 -2.10 -11.47
CA GLY A 64 9.58 -3.01 -11.28
C GLY A 64 10.29 -2.86 -9.93
N ASN A 65 9.78 -2.01 -9.03
CA ASN A 65 10.34 -1.76 -7.70
C ASN A 65 9.84 -2.78 -6.69
N TYR A 66 10.21 -4.04 -6.85
CA TYR A 66 9.64 -5.15 -6.08
C TYR A 66 9.99 -5.14 -4.58
N ASN A 67 11.19 -4.67 -4.20
CA ASN A 67 11.58 -4.59 -2.80
C ASN A 67 10.66 -3.61 -2.02
N GLU A 68 10.41 -2.44 -2.60
CA GLU A 68 9.51 -1.45 -1.99
C GLU A 68 8.06 -1.94 -2.02
N ALA A 69 7.62 -2.59 -3.11
CA ALA A 69 6.30 -3.20 -3.17
C ALA A 69 6.04 -4.20 -2.03
N ILE A 70 6.99 -5.09 -1.76
CA ILE A 70 6.87 -6.08 -0.66
C ILE A 70 6.78 -5.36 0.68
N ARG A 71 7.58 -4.31 0.91
CA ARG A 71 7.54 -3.53 2.14
C ARG A 71 6.17 -2.87 2.36
N LEU A 72 5.64 -2.22 1.31
CA LEU A 72 4.34 -1.55 1.35
C LEU A 72 3.19 -2.54 1.58
N ILE A 73 3.19 -3.68 0.86
CA ILE A 73 2.15 -4.71 1.00
C ILE A 73 2.21 -5.38 2.38
N THR A 74 3.41 -5.60 2.93
CA THR A 74 3.57 -6.09 4.31
C THR A 74 2.93 -5.13 5.31
N LYS A 75 3.19 -3.83 5.17
CA LYS A 75 2.62 -2.81 6.05
C LYS A 75 1.09 -2.73 5.92
N ALA A 76 0.55 -2.87 4.70
CA ALA A 76 -0.89 -2.96 4.49
C ALA A 76 -1.49 -4.18 5.21
N LYS A 77 -0.83 -5.35 5.14
CA LYS A 77 -1.25 -6.57 5.84
C LYS A 77 -1.28 -6.38 7.35
N GLU A 78 -0.23 -5.80 7.93
CA GLU A 78 -0.15 -5.54 9.37
C GLU A 78 -1.32 -4.68 9.83
N LEU A 79 -1.57 -3.57 9.12
CA LEU A 79 -2.70 -2.69 9.41
C LEU A 79 -4.05 -3.41 9.28
N ALA A 80 -4.26 -4.20 8.23
CA ALA A 80 -5.48 -4.99 8.07
C ALA A 80 -5.69 -5.98 9.23
N SER A 81 -4.61 -6.63 9.67
CA SER A 81 -4.63 -7.58 10.78
C SER A 81 -4.94 -6.90 12.11
N THR A 82 -4.41 -5.69 12.37
CA THR A 82 -4.75 -4.92 13.58
C THR A 82 -6.22 -4.51 13.63
N GLN A 83 -6.81 -4.18 12.48
CA GLN A 83 -8.20 -3.77 12.37
C GLN A 83 -9.18 -4.96 12.29
N LYS A 84 -8.67 -6.21 12.39
CA LYS A 84 -9.44 -7.47 12.20
C LYS A 84 -10.28 -7.46 10.91
N MET A 85 -9.79 -6.81 9.87
CA MET A 85 -10.47 -6.73 8.59
C MET A 85 -10.13 -7.96 7.75
N ASN A 86 -11.14 -8.65 7.25
CA ASN A 86 -10.97 -9.81 6.39
C ASN A 86 -10.78 -9.36 4.94
N PHE A 87 -9.54 -9.04 4.54
CA PHE A 87 -9.18 -8.75 3.14
C PHE A 87 -9.06 -10.00 2.25
N GLY A 88 -9.54 -11.15 2.74
CA GLY A 88 -9.46 -12.42 2.02
C GLY A 88 -8.04 -12.74 1.55
N ASP A 89 -7.94 -13.25 0.32
CA ASP A 89 -6.67 -13.60 -0.32
C ASP A 89 -6.08 -12.45 -1.16
N GLU A 90 -6.68 -11.25 -1.21
CA GLU A 90 -6.24 -10.19 -2.11
C GLU A 90 -4.83 -9.66 -1.78
N ILE A 91 -4.60 -9.30 -0.51
CA ILE A 91 -3.28 -8.81 -0.05
C ILE A 91 -2.21 -9.89 -0.24
N HIS A 92 -2.56 -11.14 0.07
CA HIS A 92 -1.65 -12.27 -0.08
C HIS A 92 -1.34 -12.57 -1.56
N ALA A 93 -2.33 -12.47 -2.46
CA ALA A 93 -2.15 -12.62 -3.89
C ALA A 93 -1.16 -11.57 -4.43
N GLN A 94 -1.33 -10.30 -4.07
CA GLN A 94 -0.39 -9.24 -4.48
C GLN A 94 1.02 -9.48 -3.93
N MET A 95 1.15 -9.96 -2.69
CA MET A 95 2.45 -10.30 -2.12
C MET A 95 3.13 -11.47 -2.86
N ARG A 96 2.37 -12.51 -3.24
CA ARG A 96 2.88 -13.64 -4.05
C ARG A 96 3.34 -13.17 -5.43
N LEU A 97 2.56 -12.31 -6.08
CA LEU A 97 2.93 -11.70 -7.35
C LEU A 97 4.24 -10.91 -7.23
N ALA A 98 4.34 -10.00 -6.25
CA ALA A 98 5.56 -9.21 -6.03
C ALA A 98 6.80 -10.08 -5.81
N ARG A 99 6.69 -11.16 -5.02
CA ARG A 99 7.79 -12.10 -4.77
C ARG A 99 8.19 -12.89 -6.01
N ARG A 100 7.20 -13.34 -6.79
CA ARG A 100 7.45 -14.09 -8.04
C ARG A 100 8.16 -13.21 -9.07
N GLU A 101 7.71 -11.98 -9.26
CA GLU A 101 8.34 -11.06 -10.22
C GLU A 101 9.74 -10.63 -9.75
N LYS A 102 9.96 -10.45 -8.44
CA LYS A 102 11.30 -10.27 -7.87
C LYS A 102 12.23 -11.43 -8.22
N PHE A 103 11.79 -12.66 -7.97
CA PHE A 103 12.58 -13.85 -8.25
C PHE A 103 12.94 -13.96 -9.73
N ARG A 104 11.97 -13.70 -10.63
CA ARG A 104 12.20 -13.68 -12.08
C ARG A 104 13.28 -12.68 -12.48
N MET A 105 13.25 -11.47 -11.91
CA MET A 105 14.24 -10.43 -12.21
C MET A 105 15.65 -10.81 -11.75
N GLU A 106 15.77 -11.43 -10.58
CA GLU A 106 17.06 -11.93 -10.06
C GLU A 106 17.58 -13.10 -10.92
N GLU A 107 16.71 -14.01 -11.34
CA GLU A 107 17.05 -15.15 -12.20
C GLU A 107 17.54 -14.70 -13.59
N GLU A 108 16.83 -13.77 -14.23
CA GLU A 108 17.24 -13.18 -15.52
C GLU A 108 18.63 -12.52 -15.43
N LYS A 109 18.90 -11.82 -14.32
CA LYS A 109 20.21 -11.22 -14.06
C LYS A 109 21.30 -12.29 -13.94
N ARG A 110 21.04 -13.37 -13.19
CA ARG A 110 21.98 -14.48 -13.04
C ARG A 110 22.28 -15.18 -14.37
N ILE A 111 21.25 -15.45 -15.17
CA ILE A 111 21.40 -16.07 -16.50
C ILE A 111 22.25 -15.19 -17.41
N LYS A 112 22.04 -13.86 -17.36
CA LYS A 112 22.83 -12.90 -18.14
C LYS A 112 24.30 -12.90 -17.72
N GLU A 113 24.57 -12.82 -16.42
CA GLU A 113 25.93 -12.88 -15.86
C GLU A 113 26.65 -14.18 -16.24
N GLU A 114 25.95 -15.32 -16.15
CA GLU A 114 26.48 -16.62 -16.58
C GLU A 114 26.80 -16.65 -18.08
N GLY A 115 25.90 -16.13 -18.92
CA GLY A 115 26.12 -16.03 -20.36
C GLY A 115 27.33 -15.16 -20.73
N GLU A 116 27.52 -14.02 -20.04
CA GLU A 116 28.68 -13.14 -20.23
C GLU A 116 29.99 -13.84 -19.82
N LEU A 117 30.00 -14.57 -18.70
CA LEU A 117 31.15 -15.36 -18.25
C LEU A 117 31.50 -16.48 -19.22
N GLN A 118 30.51 -17.21 -19.73
CA GLN A 118 30.72 -18.27 -20.73
C GLN A 118 31.29 -17.70 -22.03
N ALA A 119 30.83 -16.53 -22.46
CA ALA A 119 31.36 -15.85 -23.65
C ALA A 119 32.81 -15.38 -23.44
N TYR A 120 33.15 -14.92 -22.23
CA TYR A 120 34.52 -14.52 -21.88
C TYR A 120 35.48 -15.71 -21.91
N LEU A 121 35.09 -16.85 -21.32
CA LEU A 121 35.92 -18.07 -21.28
C LEU A 121 36.10 -18.75 -22.66
N ARG A 122 35.23 -18.43 -23.63
CA ARG A 122 35.30 -18.94 -25.01
C ARG A 122 36.13 -18.07 -25.96
N ARG A 123 36.59 -16.90 -25.51
CA ARG A 123 37.56 -16.06 -26.22
C ARG A 123 38.98 -16.38 -25.76
#